data_AF-A0A9X6NUY5-F1
#
_entry.id   AF-A0A9X6NUY5-F1
#
_cell.length_a   1.000
_cell.length_b   1.000
_cell.length_c   1.000
_cell.angle_alpha   90.00
_cell.angle_beta   90.00
_cell.angle_gamma   90.00
#
_symmetry.space_group_name_H-M   'P 1'
#
loop_
_entity.id
_entity.type
_entity.pdbx_description
1 polymer ?
#
loop_
_entity_poly.entity_id
_entity_poly.type
_entity_poly.pdbx_seq_one_letter_code
_entity_poly.pdbx_strand_id
1 'polypeptide(L)'
;MEQLTKLEKAIVIGTILNAIGEEKLEEYIELEKIEPLIETFDDMQENTTPKEKKEATTNLINKLIEDFLKEINQEEMKQSPLLKK
;
A
#
# COMPACT_ATOMS: atom_id res chain seq x y z
N MET A 1 10.24 0.54 5.94
CA MET A 1 9.05 -0.33 6.08
C MET A 1 9.42 -1.80 6.11
N GLU A 2 8.67 -2.63 6.83
CA GLU A 2 8.67 -4.08 6.55
C GLU A 2 8.11 -4.34 5.14
N GLN A 3 8.52 -5.46 4.52
CA GLN A 3 8.05 -5.82 3.19
C GLN A 3 6.55 -6.16 3.20
N LEU A 4 5.81 -5.60 2.24
CA LEU A 4 4.42 -5.96 2.02
C LEU A 4 4.30 -7.33 1.34
N THR A 5 3.38 -8.15 1.83
CA THR A 5 2.97 -9.41 1.20
C THR A 5 2.23 -9.15 -0.12
N LYS A 6 2.02 -10.21 -0.92
CA LYS A 6 1.25 -10.11 -2.17
C LYS A 6 -0.16 -9.56 -1.93
N LEU A 7 -0.85 -10.03 -0.88
CA LEU A 7 -2.18 -9.58 -0.50
C LEU A 7 -2.22 -8.13 -0.05
N GLU A 8 -1.26 -7.71 0.77
CA GLU A 8 -1.14 -6.32 1.20
C GLU A 8 -0.89 -5.37 0.01
N LYS A 9 -0.04 -5.76 -0.95
CA LYS A 9 0.17 -4.98 -2.18
C LYS A 9 -1.09 -4.87 -3.03
N ALA A 10 -1.84 -5.97 -3.20
CA ALA A 10 -3.10 -5.96 -3.94
C ALA A 10 -4.13 -5.03 -3.28
N ILE A 11 -4.21 -5.05 -1.95
CA ILE A 11 -5.09 -4.14 -1.19
C ILE A 11 -4.71 -2.67 -1.43
N VAL A 12 -3.42 -2.32 -1.38
CA VAL A 12 -2.96 -0.95 -1.66
C VAL A 12 -3.33 -0.51 -3.07
N ILE A 13 -2.99 -1.33 -4.07
CA ILE A 13 -3.25 -1.01 -5.48
C ILE A 13 -4.76 -0.86 -5.71
N GLY A 14 -5.59 -1.82 -5.29
CA GLY A 14 -7.05 -1.75 -5.45
C GLY A 14 -7.66 -0.53 -4.75
N THR A 15 -7.13 -0.13 -3.59
CA THR A 15 -7.58 1.08 -2.90
C THR A 15 -7.23 2.35 -3.67
N ILE A 16 -6.01 2.45 -4.22
CA ILE A 16 -5.58 3.59 -5.02
C ILE A 16 -6.42 3.69 -6.30
N LEU A 17 -6.60 2.57 -7.01
CA LEU A 17 -7.41 2.52 -8.23
C LEU A 17 -8.85 2.98 -7.97
N ASN A 18 -9.48 2.50 -6.91
CA ASN A 18 -10.81 2.95 -6.50
C ASN A 18 -10.86 4.45 -6.15
N ALA A 19 -9.75 5.04 -5.70
CA ALA A 19 -9.69 6.46 -5.35
C ALA A 19 -9.48 7.38 -6.57
N ILE A 20 -8.76 6.91 -7.59
CA ILE A 20 -8.48 7.70 -8.80
C ILE A 20 -9.56 7.57 -9.90
N GLY A 21 -10.39 6.53 -9.81
CA GLY A 21 -11.38 6.18 -10.84
C GLY A 21 -10.80 5.27 -11.92
N GLU A 22 -11.61 4.34 -12.41
CA GLU A 22 -11.24 3.39 -13.47
C GLU A 22 -10.97 4.10 -14.80
N GLU A 23 -11.61 5.25 -15.04
CA GLU A 23 -11.51 6.01 -16.29
C GLU A 23 -10.13 6.60 -16.55
N LYS A 24 -9.23 6.59 -15.55
CA LYS A 24 -7.86 7.09 -15.69
C LYS A 24 -6.80 5.99 -15.59
N LEU A 25 -7.18 4.72 -15.43
CA LEU A 25 -6.22 3.64 -15.27
C LEU A 25 -5.22 3.58 -16.44
N GLU A 26 -5.73 3.73 -17.66
CA GLU A 26 -4.96 3.68 -18.90
C GLU A 26 -3.99 4.86 -19.05
N GLU A 27 -4.23 5.97 -18.34
CA GLU A 27 -3.33 7.14 -18.31
C GLU A 27 -2.12 6.92 -17.41
N TYR A 28 -2.24 6.03 -16.41
CA TYR A 28 -1.21 5.81 -15.39
C TYR A 28 -0.53 4.44 -15.49
N ILE A 29 -1.15 3.47 -16.14
CA ILE A 29 -0.68 2.09 -16.23
C ILE A 29 -0.72 1.65 -17.70
N GLU A 30 0.40 1.14 -18.21
CA GLU A 30 0.46 0.51 -19.52
C GLU A 30 -0.58 -0.63 -19.59
N LEU A 31 -1.42 -0.63 -20.63
CA LEU A 31 -2.49 -1.61 -20.81
C LEU A 31 -2.01 -3.07 -20.67
N GLU A 32 -0.81 -3.36 -21.15
CA GLU A 32 -0.17 -4.69 -21.07
C GLU A 32 0.08 -5.17 -19.62
N LYS A 33 0.13 -4.25 -18.65
CA LYS A 33 0.29 -4.56 -17.22
C LYS A 33 -1.05 -4.69 -16.48
N ILE A 34 -2.15 -4.24 -17.09
CA ILE A 34 -3.49 -4.27 -16.47
C ILE A 34 -4.05 -5.70 -16.49
N GLU A 35 -3.95 -6.39 -17.63
CA GLU A 35 -4.52 -7.74 -17.79
C GLU A 35 -3.95 -8.74 -16.77
N PRO A 36 -2.62 -8.87 -16.57
CA PRO A 36 -2.07 -9.74 -15.53
C PRO A 36 -2.43 -9.31 -14.09
N LEU A 37 -2.70 -8.01 -13.89
CA LEU A 37 -3.10 -7.47 -12.59
C LEU A 37 -4.54 -7.88 -12.24
N ILE A 38 -5.45 -7.82 -13.21
CA ILE A 38 -6.84 -8.27 -13.07
C ILE A 38 -6.86 -9.77 -12.76
N GLU A 39 -6.19 -10.60 -13.56
CA GLU A 39 -6.11 -12.05 -13.31
C GLU A 39 -5.60 -12.36 -11.90
N THR A 40 -4.52 -11.68 -11.50
CA THR A 40 -3.96 -11.85 -10.16
C THR A 40 -4.94 -11.45 -9.06
N PHE A 41 -5.75 -10.41 -9.26
CA PHE A 41 -6.71 -9.94 -8.27
C PHE A 41 -7.90 -10.87 -8.14
N ASP A 42 -8.40 -11.40 -9.25
CA ASP A 42 -9.49 -12.37 -9.27
C ASP A 42 -9.06 -13.66 -8.57
N ASP A 43 -7.89 -14.21 -8.93
CA ASP A 43 -7.30 -15.37 -8.25
C ASP A 43 -7.18 -15.14 -6.75
N MET A 44 -6.72 -13.95 -6.34
CA MET A 44 -6.57 -13.62 -4.93
C MET A 44 -7.91 -13.46 -4.23
N GLN A 45 -8.93 -12.92 -4.91
CA GLN A 45 -10.26 -12.76 -4.35
C GLN A 45 -10.93 -14.12 -4.13
N GLU A 46 -10.77 -15.07 -5.05
CA GLU A 46 -11.28 -16.44 -4.93
C GLU A 46 -10.60 -17.22 -3.82
N ASN A 47 -9.28 -17.05 -3.65
CA ASN A 47 -8.47 -17.83 -2.70
C ASN A 47 -8.32 -17.19 -1.31
N THR A 48 -8.79 -15.96 -1.10
CA THR A 48 -8.63 -15.26 0.19
C THR A 48 -9.95 -15.26 0.98
N THR A 49 -9.92 -15.82 2.19
CA THR A 49 -11.09 -15.78 3.07
C THR A 49 -11.32 -14.36 3.65
N PRO A 50 -12.55 -14.01 4.05
CA PRO A 50 -12.82 -12.74 4.72
C PRO A 50 -11.96 -12.49 5.96
N LYS A 51 -11.58 -13.57 6.68
CA LYS A 51 -10.72 -13.50 7.86
C LYS A 51 -9.29 -13.12 7.47
N GLU A 52 -8.71 -13.79 6.48
CA GLU A 52 -7.35 -13.51 6.00
C GLU A 52 -7.25 -12.10 5.41
N LYS A 53 -8.28 -11.68 4.65
CA LYS A 53 -8.36 -10.30 4.14
C LYS A 53 -8.35 -9.28 5.27
N LYS A 54 -9.12 -9.52 6.34
CA LYS A 54 -9.16 -8.63 7.51
C LYS A 54 -7.80 -8.57 8.19
N GLU A 55 -7.17 -9.72 8.42
CA GLU A 55 -5.85 -9.80 9.06
C GLU A 55 -4.77 -9.09 8.23
N ALA A 56 -4.71 -9.35 6.93
CA ALA A 56 -3.78 -8.68 6.02
C ALA A 56 -4.02 -7.16 5.97
N THR A 57 -5.29 -6.72 5.99
CA THR A 57 -5.62 -5.29 6.03
C THR A 57 -5.15 -4.65 7.35
N THR A 58 -5.38 -5.30 8.48
CA THR A 58 -4.91 -4.80 9.79
C THR A 58 -3.39 -4.73 9.85
N ASN A 59 -2.69 -5.76 9.37
CA ASN A 59 -1.22 -5.79 9.32
C ASN A 59 -0.66 -4.70 8.39
N LEU A 60 -1.27 -4.51 7.22
CA LEU A 60 -0.93 -3.41 6.30
C LEU A 60 -1.04 -2.05 6.99
N ILE A 61 -2.16 -1.78 7.66
CA ILE A 61 -2.38 -0.51 8.37
C ILE A 61 -1.28 -0.27 9.40
N ASN A 62 -0.95 -1.26 10.23
CA ASN A 62 0.11 -1.14 11.22
C ASN A 62 1.47 -0.84 10.58
N LYS A 63 1.84 -1.56 9.51
CA LYS A 63 3.10 -1.34 8.80
C LYS A 63 3.19 0.08 8.22
N LEU A 64 2.11 0.57 7.60
CA LEU A 64 2.06 1.91 7.02
C LEU A 64 2.15 2.99 8.09
N ILE A 65 1.41 2.85 9.20
CA ILE A 65 1.45 3.80 10.32
C ILE A 65 2.85 3.84 10.93
N GLU A 66 3.44 2.69 11.24
CA GLU A 66 4.78 2.63 11.83
C GLU A 66 5.85 3.24 10.92
N ASP A 67 5.75 3.02 9.62
CA ASP A 67 6.69 3.61 8.65
C ASP A 67 6.53 5.12 8.56
N PHE A 68 5.28 5.59 8.44
CA PHE A 68 4.97 7.00 8.37
C PHE A 68 5.38 7.75 9.64
N LEU A 69 5.16 7.16 10.83
CA LEU A 69 5.64 7.74 12.08
C LEU A 69 7.16 7.82 12.16
N LYS A 70 7.91 6.87 11.58
CA LYS A 70 9.38 6.95 11.51
C LYS A 70 9.82 8.13 10.65
N GLU A 71 9.14 8.40 9.54
CA GLU A 71 9.43 9.56 8.69
C GLU A 71 9.20 10.87 9.44
N ILE A 72 8.03 11.02 10.08
CA ILE A 72 7.71 12.20 10.91
C ILE A 72 8.79 12.43 11.97
N ASN A 73 9.15 11.40 12.73
CA ASN A 73 10.14 11.51 13.81
C ASN A 73 11.55 11.85 13.28
N GLN A 74 11.92 11.36 12.09
CA GLN A 74 13.19 11.71 11.46
C GLN A 74 13.23 13.16 10.96
N GLU A 75 12.09 13.71 10.55
CA GLU A 75 11.95 15.12 10.16
C GLU A 75 12.08 16.05 11.38
N GLU A 76 11.50 15.69 12.53
CA GLU A 76 11.64 16.44 13.77
C GLU A 76 13.11 16.52 14.26
N MET A 77 13.87 15.43 14.15
CA MET A 77 15.30 15.43 14.49
C MET A 77 16.14 16.30 13.55
N LYS A 78 15.75 16.43 12.27
CA LYS A 78 16.44 17.28 11.29
C LYS A 78 16.14 18.77 11.48
N GLN A 79 15.00 19.11 12.09
CA GLN A 79 14.58 20.49 12.38
C GLN A 79 15.12 21.05 13.70
N SER A 80 15.82 20.25 14.51
CA SER A 80 16.50 20.71 15.74
C SER A 80 18.02 20.92 15.56
N PRO A 81 18.53 21.90 14.78
CA PRO A 81 19.90 22.31 14.94
C PRO A 81 20.03 23.37 16.05
N LEU A 82 21.03 23.17 16.91
CA LEU A 82 21.73 24.16 17.77
C LEU A 82 21.36 24.23 19.27
N LEU A 83 21.84 23.25 20.04
CA LEU A 83 22.48 23.51 21.34
C LEU A 83 23.83 22.78 21.37
N LYS A 84 24.78 23.25 20.57
CA LYS A 84 26.20 22.97 20.84
C LYS A 84 26.70 24.10 21.75
N LYS A 85 26.95 23.75 23.00
CA LYS A 85 27.64 24.57 24.01
C LYS A 85 29.01 25.02 23.53
#